data_AF-A0A2J8XRT8-F1
#
_entry.id   AF-A0A2J8XRT8-F1
#
_cell.length_a   1.000
_cell.length_b   1.000
_cell.length_c   1.000
_cell.angle_alpha   90.00
_cell.angle_beta   90.00
_cell.angle_gamma   90.00
#
_symmetry.space_group_name_H-M   'P 1'
#
loop_
_entity.id
_entity.type
_entity.pdbx_description
1 polymer ?
#
loop_
_entity_poly.entity_id
_entity_poly.type
_entity_poly.pdbx_seq_one_letter_code
_entity_poly.pdbx_strand_id
1 'polypeptide(L)'
;MEPRTVAEAVETGKEDVIMEALRSYNQEHSQSFTFDDAQQEDRKSVRILSRDHNCLDPFTSRQSLQALACYADISVSEGSVPESPDMDVVLESLKCLCNLVLSSPVAQMLAAEARLVVKLTERVGLYRERSFPHDVQFFDLRLLFLLT
;
A
#
# COMPACT_ATOMS: atom_id res chain seq x y z
N MET A 1 -8.45 2.87 -16.57
CA MET A 1 -9.02 3.74 -15.54
C MET A 1 -7.86 4.46 -14.90
N GLU A 2 -7.87 5.78 -14.92
CA GLU A 2 -6.81 6.59 -14.34
C GLU A 2 -6.91 6.59 -12.80
N PRO A 3 -5.79 6.57 -12.06
CA PRO A 3 -5.79 6.62 -10.58
C PRO A 3 -6.58 7.80 -10.02
N ARG A 4 -6.61 8.92 -10.75
CA ARG A 4 -7.39 10.12 -10.41
C ARG A 4 -8.90 9.86 -10.33
N THR A 5 -9.41 8.97 -11.17
CA THR A 5 -10.84 8.58 -11.16
C THR A 5 -11.20 7.85 -9.87
N VAL A 6 -10.26 7.06 -9.35
CA VAL A 6 -10.42 6.35 -8.07
C VAL A 6 -10.33 7.34 -6.91
N ALA A 7 -9.43 8.33 -6.98
CA ALA A 7 -9.37 9.41 -6.01
C ALA A 7 -10.69 10.20 -5.93
N GLU A 8 -11.31 10.50 -7.08
CA GLU A 8 -12.64 11.12 -7.13
C GLU A 8 -13.72 10.26 -6.46
N ALA A 9 -13.68 8.94 -6.67
CA ALA A 9 -14.60 8.03 -5.98
C ALA A 9 -14.38 8.05 -4.46
N VAL A 10 -13.13 8.09 -4.00
CA VAL A 10 -12.76 8.20 -2.58
C VAL A 10 -13.25 9.51 -1.96
N GLU A 11 -13.17 10.64 -2.69
CA GLU A 11 -13.72 11.93 -2.25
C GLU A 11 -15.24 11.88 -2.02
N THR A 12 -15.98 11.00 -2.72
CA THR A 12 -17.43 10.88 -2.52
C THR A 12 -17.81 10.26 -1.17
N GLY A 13 -16.89 9.53 -0.52
CA GLY A 13 -17.13 8.83 0.74
C GLY A 13 -18.15 7.69 0.66
N LYS A 14 -18.66 7.35 -0.53
CA LYS A 14 -19.65 6.27 -0.71
C LYS A 14 -18.93 4.94 -0.93
N GLU A 15 -19.06 4.04 0.05
CA GLU A 15 -18.39 2.73 0.06
C GLU A 15 -18.63 1.94 -1.24
N ASP A 16 -19.88 1.82 -1.69
CA ASP A 16 -20.23 1.09 -2.92
C ASP A 16 -19.50 1.64 -4.17
N VAL A 17 -19.36 2.97 -4.24
CA VAL A 17 -18.71 3.66 -5.37
C VAL A 17 -17.20 3.47 -5.31
N ILE A 18 -16.62 3.55 -4.11
CA ILE A 18 -15.19 3.35 -3.86
C ILE A 18 -14.81 1.91 -4.22
N MET A 19 -15.58 0.93 -3.73
CA MET A 19 -15.32 -0.49 -3.98
C MET A 19 -15.41 -0.84 -5.46
N GLU A 20 -16.39 -0.30 -6.17
CA GLU A 20 -16.53 -0.55 -7.61
C GLU A 20 -15.40 0.10 -8.42
N ALA A 21 -14.99 1.32 -8.05
CA ALA A 21 -13.85 2.00 -8.67
C ALA A 21 -12.53 1.26 -8.42
N LEU A 22 -12.27 0.84 -7.17
CA LEU A 22 -11.09 0.05 -6.80
C LEU A 22 -11.06 -1.30 -7.52
N ARG A 23 -12.20 -2.00 -7.60
CA ARG A 23 -12.31 -3.27 -8.31
C ARG A 23 -12.00 -3.11 -9.80
N SER A 24 -12.61 -2.11 -10.45
CA SER A 24 -12.39 -1.81 -11.87
C SER A 24 -10.92 -1.48 -12.14
N TYR A 25 -10.33 -0.62 -11.31
CA TYR A 25 -8.92 -0.26 -11.40
C TYR A 25 -8.01 -1.47 -11.22
N ASN A 26 -8.21 -2.28 -10.18
CA ASN A 26 -7.41 -3.48 -9.94
C ASN A 26 -7.54 -4.53 -11.06
N GLN A 27 -8.71 -4.65 -11.68
CA GLN A 27 -8.93 -5.58 -12.78
C GLN A 27 -8.14 -5.15 -14.03
N GLU A 28 -8.18 -3.87 -14.38
CA GLU A 28 -7.46 -3.32 -15.54
C GLU A 28 -5.94 -3.31 -15.34
N HIS A 29 -5.47 -3.08 -14.11
CA HIS A 29 -4.05 -3.02 -13.78
C HIS A 29 -3.50 -4.34 -13.23
N SER A 30 -4.29 -5.43 -13.32
CA SER A 30 -3.89 -6.77 -12.89
C SER A 30 -2.67 -7.34 -13.64
N GLN A 31 -2.38 -6.84 -14.85
CA GLN A 31 -1.18 -7.22 -15.62
C GLN A 31 0.07 -6.41 -15.26
N SER A 32 -0.03 -5.34 -14.46
CA SER A 32 1.14 -4.61 -13.92
C SER A 32 1.92 -5.43 -12.87
N PHE A 33 1.55 -6.70 -12.69
CA PHE A 33 2.20 -7.70 -11.84
C PHE A 33 3.55 -8.21 -12.35
N THR A 34 3.94 -7.86 -13.58
CA THR A 34 5.29 -8.15 -14.06
C THR A 34 6.24 -7.11 -13.50
N PHE A 35 6.85 -7.45 -12.36
CA PHE A 35 8.05 -6.80 -11.86
C PHE A 35 9.07 -6.71 -12.99
N ASP A 36 9.39 -5.50 -13.46
CA ASP A 36 10.46 -5.30 -14.43
C ASP A 36 11.76 -5.91 -13.86
N ASP A 37 12.40 -6.76 -14.65
CA ASP A 37 13.59 -7.52 -14.23
C ASP A 37 14.82 -6.63 -13.95
N ALA A 38 14.72 -5.32 -14.17
CA ALA A 38 15.78 -4.36 -13.93
C ALA A 38 16.00 -3.99 -12.44
N GLN A 39 15.03 -4.18 -11.54
CA GLN A 39 15.17 -3.87 -10.10
C GLN A 39 15.71 -5.07 -9.28
N GLN A 40 16.73 -5.76 -9.78
CA GLN A 40 17.18 -7.07 -9.28
C GLN A 40 17.91 -7.06 -7.92
N GLU A 41 18.39 -5.91 -7.43
CA GLU A 41 19.23 -5.88 -6.23
C GLU A 41 18.40 -5.76 -4.93
N ASP A 42 17.33 -4.94 -4.91
CA ASP A 42 16.37 -4.87 -3.78
C ASP A 42 15.45 -6.09 -3.68
N ARG A 43 15.43 -6.94 -4.73
CA ARG A 43 14.68 -8.20 -4.75
C ARG A 43 15.09 -9.16 -3.62
N LYS A 44 16.32 -9.15 -3.10
CA LYS A 44 16.75 -10.27 -2.22
C LYS A 44 16.03 -10.27 -0.88
N SER A 45 15.86 -9.13 -0.22
CA SER A 45 15.21 -9.08 1.09
C SER A 45 13.69 -9.28 0.98
N VAL A 46 13.03 -8.62 0.02
CA VAL A 46 11.56 -8.67 -0.13
C VAL A 46 11.08 -9.99 -0.79
N ARG A 47 11.84 -10.57 -1.74
CA ARG A 47 11.48 -11.84 -2.39
C ARG A 47 11.69 -13.06 -1.49
N ILE A 48 12.67 -13.05 -0.58
CA ILE A 48 12.90 -14.15 0.37
C ILE A 48 11.75 -14.22 1.39
N LEU A 49 11.25 -13.06 1.85
CA LEU A 49 10.15 -13.00 2.81
C LEU A 49 8.80 -13.33 2.19
N SER A 50 8.58 -12.97 0.93
CA SER A 50 7.26 -13.02 0.30
C SER A 50 6.90 -14.33 -0.41
N ARG A 51 7.81 -15.32 -0.50
CA ARG A 51 7.55 -16.60 -1.21
C ARG A 51 7.34 -17.82 -0.32
N ASP A 52 7.65 -17.71 0.98
CA ASP A 52 7.51 -18.82 1.92
C ASP A 52 6.54 -18.42 3.03
N HIS A 53 5.36 -19.04 3.07
CA HIS A 53 4.30 -18.72 4.03
C HIS A 53 4.78 -18.89 5.49
N ASN A 54 5.81 -19.70 5.72
CA ASN A 54 6.40 -19.93 7.04
C ASN A 54 7.38 -18.83 7.50
N CYS A 55 7.76 -17.90 6.60
CA CYS A 55 8.70 -16.82 6.89
C CYS A 55 8.01 -15.48 7.19
N LEU A 56 6.67 -15.41 7.07
CA LEU A 56 5.91 -14.17 7.29
C LEU A 56 5.55 -13.95 8.76
N ASP A 57 5.44 -15.01 9.57
CA ASP A 57 5.06 -14.92 10.98
C ASP A 57 5.91 -13.90 11.78
N PRO A 58 7.25 -13.84 11.65
CA PRO A 58 8.07 -12.84 12.32
C PRO A 58 7.78 -11.39 11.90
N PHE A 59 7.18 -11.19 10.72
CA PHE A 59 6.86 -9.87 10.13
C PHE A 59 5.41 -9.46 10.33
N THR A 60 4.56 -10.36 10.81
CA THR A 60 3.16 -10.06 11.22
C THR A 60 3.05 -9.48 12.63
N SER A 61 4.16 -9.03 13.22
CA SER A 61 4.15 -8.33 14.50
C SER A 61 3.63 -6.89 14.35
N ARG A 62 3.07 -6.33 15.43
CA ARG A 62 2.61 -4.93 15.45
C ARG A 62 3.74 -3.96 15.14
N GLN A 63 4.94 -4.21 15.68
CA GLN A 63 6.11 -3.35 15.49
C GLN A 63 6.59 -3.37 14.03
N SER A 64 6.63 -4.55 13.41
CA SER A 64 7.02 -4.71 12.00
C SER A 64 6.05 -3.99 11.07
N LEU A 65 4.74 -4.14 11.31
CA LEU A 65 3.71 -3.48 10.51
C LEU A 65 3.75 -1.96 10.68
N GLN A 66 3.96 -1.47 11.91
CA GLN A 66 4.14 -0.04 12.18
C GLN A 66 5.39 0.53 11.48
N ALA A 67 6.52 -0.18 11.52
CA ALA A 67 7.74 0.24 10.82
C ALA A 67 7.52 0.33 9.31
N LEU A 68 6.88 -0.68 8.70
CA LEU A 68 6.52 -0.65 7.28
C LEU A 68 5.55 0.49 6.96
N ALA A 69 4.57 0.75 7.82
CA ALA A 69 3.66 1.89 7.65
C ALA A 69 4.40 3.24 7.73
N CYS A 70 5.43 3.35 8.58
CA CYS A 70 6.28 4.55 8.63
C CYS A 70 7.11 4.71 7.34
N TYR A 71 7.74 3.64 6.85
CA TYR A 71 8.49 3.69 5.59
C TYR A 71 7.60 3.93 4.37
N ALA A 72 6.37 3.44 4.41
CA ALA A 72 5.35 3.70 3.40
C ALA A 72 4.67 5.08 3.54
N ASP A 73 5.08 5.92 4.49
CA ASP A 73 4.50 7.24 4.77
C ASP A 73 2.97 7.22 4.96
N ILE A 74 2.47 6.20 5.67
CA ILE A 74 1.05 6.02 6.01
C ILE A 74 0.83 5.65 7.49
N SER A 75 1.82 5.91 8.34
CA SER A 75 1.66 5.73 9.79
C SER A 75 1.02 6.96 10.44
N VAL A 76 0.43 6.76 11.62
CA VAL A 76 -0.22 7.83 12.42
C VAL A 76 0.80 8.60 13.29
N SER A 77 2.10 8.59 12.95
CA SER A 77 3.12 9.14 13.86
C SER A 77 2.96 10.66 14.11
N GLU A 78 2.79 11.05 15.39
CA GLU A 78 2.72 12.45 15.83
C GLU A 78 4.11 13.09 16.08
N GLY A 79 5.21 12.44 15.69
CA GLY A 79 6.55 12.95 15.97
C GLY A 79 7.56 12.54 14.91
N SER A 80 8.28 13.53 14.39
CA SER A 80 9.30 13.49 13.33
C SER A 80 8.84 12.95 11.97
N VAL A 81 8.44 13.88 11.11
CA VAL A 81 8.35 13.69 9.66
C VAL A 81 9.77 13.44 9.14
N PRO A 82 10.07 12.31 8.48
CA PRO A 82 11.29 12.19 7.71
C PRO A 82 11.30 13.27 6.62
N GLU A 83 12.44 13.94 6.42
CA GLU A 83 12.70 14.69 5.20
C GLU A 83 12.23 13.85 4.00
N SER A 84 11.37 14.43 3.17
CA SER A 84 10.70 13.83 1.98
C SER A 84 11.02 12.33 1.76
N PRO A 85 10.09 11.41 2.06
CA PRO A 85 10.37 9.98 1.97
C PRO A 85 10.81 9.59 0.56
N ASP A 86 11.85 8.75 0.48
CA ASP A 86 12.33 8.18 -0.77
C ASP A 86 11.23 7.31 -1.39
N MET A 87 10.85 7.62 -2.62
CA MET A 87 9.74 6.95 -3.31
C MET A 87 10.02 5.46 -3.57
N ASP A 88 11.28 5.07 -3.71
CA ASP A 88 11.65 3.65 -3.87
C ASP A 88 11.39 2.88 -2.56
N VAL A 89 11.74 3.49 -1.42
CA VAL A 89 11.45 2.93 -0.09
C VAL A 89 9.96 2.87 0.17
N VAL A 90 9.20 3.90 -0.20
CA VAL A 90 7.73 3.92 -0.09
C VAL A 90 7.13 2.80 -0.91
N LEU A 91 7.55 2.66 -2.17
CA LEU A 91 7.04 1.64 -3.08
C LEU A 91 7.29 0.22 -2.57
N GLU A 92 8.50 -0.10 -2.13
CA GLU A 92 8.82 -1.42 -1.59
C GLU A 92 8.09 -1.71 -0.28
N SER A 93 7.88 -0.69 0.54
CA SER A 93 7.11 -0.82 1.79
C SER A 93 5.62 -1.10 1.52
N LEU A 94 5.02 -0.42 0.54
CA LEU A 94 3.64 -0.68 0.12
C LEU A 94 3.45 -2.07 -0.47
N LYS A 95 4.41 -2.54 -1.29
CA LYS A 95 4.44 -3.92 -1.79
C LYS A 95 4.45 -4.93 -0.64
N CYS A 96 5.30 -4.71 0.36
CA CYS A 96 5.38 -5.56 1.55
C CYS A 96 4.06 -5.59 2.32
N LEU A 97 3.45 -4.42 2.57
CA LEU A 97 2.17 -4.31 3.26
C LEU A 97 1.04 -5.02 2.51
N CYS A 98 0.95 -4.84 1.18
CA CYS A 98 -0.01 -5.57 0.35
C CYS A 98 0.11 -7.08 0.52
N ASN A 99 1.34 -7.60 0.49
CA ASN A 99 1.57 -9.04 0.61
C ASN A 99 1.23 -9.57 2.00
N LEU A 100 1.58 -8.84 3.07
CA LEU A 100 1.24 -9.19 4.45
C LEU A 100 -0.27 -9.20 4.67
N VAL A 101 -0.97 -8.13 4.25
CA VAL A 101 -2.43 -7.99 4.40
C VAL A 101 -3.18 -9.04 3.56
N LEU A 102 -2.68 -9.37 2.37
CA LEU A 102 -3.26 -10.42 1.54
C LEU A 102 -3.11 -11.81 2.17
N SER A 103 -1.99 -12.08 2.83
CA SER A 103 -1.59 -13.42 3.26
C SER A 103 -1.88 -13.71 4.74
N SER A 104 -2.12 -12.69 5.57
CA SER A 104 -2.27 -12.84 7.03
C SER A 104 -3.49 -12.09 7.59
N PRO A 105 -4.47 -12.80 8.16
CA PRO A 105 -5.58 -12.17 8.88
C PRO A 105 -5.13 -11.35 10.09
N VAL A 106 -4.01 -11.72 10.73
CA VAL A 106 -3.42 -10.95 11.83
C VAL A 106 -2.90 -9.60 11.32
N ALA A 107 -2.25 -9.58 10.15
CA ALA A 107 -1.81 -8.33 9.53
C ALA A 107 -2.99 -7.43 9.14
N GLN A 108 -4.11 -7.99 8.67
CA GLN A 108 -5.34 -7.23 8.40
C GLN A 108 -5.87 -6.55 9.66
N MET A 109 -5.98 -7.29 10.77
CA MET A 109 -6.40 -6.74 12.07
C MET A 109 -5.47 -5.62 12.53
N LEU A 110 -4.15 -5.84 12.49
CA LEU A 110 -3.17 -4.85 12.91
C LEU A 110 -3.16 -3.60 12.02
N ALA A 111 -3.37 -3.74 10.71
CA ALA A 111 -3.51 -2.62 9.78
C ALA A 111 -4.77 -1.78 10.08
N ALA A 112 -5.88 -2.45 10.42
CA ALA A 112 -7.11 -1.78 10.85
C ALA A 112 -6.92 -1.03 12.19
N GLU A 113 -6.28 -1.66 13.18
CA GLU A 113 -5.93 -1.03 14.47
C GLU A 113 -5.02 0.20 14.27
N ALA A 114 -4.06 0.11 13.34
CA ALA A 114 -3.15 1.19 12.98
C ALA A 114 -3.80 2.29 12.12
N ARG A 115 -5.08 2.14 11.75
CA ARG A 115 -5.86 3.11 10.94
C ARG A 115 -5.21 3.44 9.59
N LEU A 116 -4.54 2.46 8.97
CA LEU A 116 -3.84 2.69 7.69
C LEU A 116 -4.79 3.14 6.57
N VAL A 117 -6.04 2.67 6.59
CA VAL A 117 -7.09 3.09 5.64
C VAL A 117 -7.29 4.62 5.65
N VAL A 118 -7.25 5.25 6.82
CA VAL A 118 -7.44 6.70 6.94
C VAL A 118 -6.27 7.43 6.27
N LYS A 119 -5.03 6.99 6.54
CA LYS A 119 -3.82 7.59 5.96
C LYS A 119 -3.70 7.37 4.45
N LEU A 120 -4.08 6.19 3.96
CA LEU A 120 -4.17 5.92 2.53
C LEU A 120 -5.22 6.81 1.86
N THR A 121 -6.39 6.96 2.47
CA THR A 121 -7.46 7.84 1.97
C THR A 121 -7.01 9.30 1.90
N GLU A 122 -6.34 9.79 2.95
CA GLU A 122 -5.73 11.12 2.97
C GLU A 122 -4.73 11.30 1.82
N ARG A 123 -3.82 10.33 1.62
CA ARG A 123 -2.83 10.39 0.52
C ARG A 123 -3.47 10.33 -0.86
N VAL A 124 -4.47 9.48 -1.07
CA VAL A 124 -5.20 9.37 -2.34
C VAL A 124 -5.90 10.69 -2.70
N GLY A 125 -6.46 11.39 -1.71
CA GLY A 125 -7.03 12.73 -1.91
C GLY A 125 -6.02 13.76 -2.42
N LEU A 126 -4.72 13.56 -2.16
CA LEU A 126 -3.65 14.46 -2.60
C LEU A 126 -3.15 14.18 -4.04
N TYR A 127 -3.67 13.19 -4.76
CA TYR A 127 -3.21 12.88 -6.14
C TYR A 127 -3.40 14.02 -7.14
N ARG A 128 -4.29 14.97 -6.83
CA ARG A 128 -4.50 16.19 -7.63
C ARG A 128 -3.46 17.28 -7.35
N GLU A 129 -2.95 17.31 -6.12
CA GLU A 129 -2.07 18.37 -5.62
C GLU A 129 -0.59 17.97 -5.66
N ARG A 130 -0.30 16.68 -5.47
CA ARG A 130 1.04 16.10 -5.47
C ARG A 130 1.21 15.08 -6.59
N SER A 131 2.38 15.11 -7.23
CA SER A 131 2.76 14.13 -8.23
C SER A 131 3.46 12.94 -7.57
N PHE A 132 2.73 11.84 -7.38
CA PHE A 132 3.31 10.55 -6.97
C PHE A 132 3.67 9.70 -8.19
N PRO A 133 4.72 8.86 -8.13
CA PRO A 133 4.98 7.87 -9.18
C PRO A 133 3.77 6.95 -9.40
N HIS A 134 3.54 6.52 -10.63
CA HIS A 134 2.40 5.66 -10.98
C HIS A 134 2.35 4.39 -10.12
N ASP A 135 3.50 3.75 -9.90
CA ASP A 135 3.56 2.51 -9.12
C ASP A 135 3.18 2.71 -7.66
N VAL A 136 3.56 3.85 -7.07
CA VAL A 136 3.14 4.21 -5.71
C VAL A 136 1.63 4.38 -5.65
N GLN A 137 1.05 5.09 -6.62
CA GLN A 137 -0.41 5.26 -6.71
C GLN A 137 -1.13 3.93 -6.86
N PHE A 138 -0.58 3.03 -7.67
CA PHE A 138 -1.15 1.70 -7.86
C PHE A 138 -1.14 0.88 -6.55
N PHE A 139 0.00 0.83 -5.85
CA PHE A 139 0.10 0.05 -4.61
C PHE A 139 -0.67 0.67 -3.43
N ASP A 140 -0.87 1.99 -3.41
CA ASP A 140 -1.80 2.65 -2.49
C ASP A 140 -3.23 2.16 -2.66
N LEU A 141 -3.74 2.24 -3.89
CA LEU A 141 -5.10 1.82 -4.22
C LEU A 141 -5.27 0.32 -4.01
N ARG A 142 -4.25 -0.47 -4.33
CA ARG A 142 -4.23 -1.91 -4.06
C ARG A 142 -4.32 -2.21 -2.57
N LEU A 143 -3.52 -1.54 -1.73
CA LEU A 143 -3.56 -1.74 -0.28
C LEU A 143 -4.89 -1.29 0.29
N LEU A 144 -5.44 -0.18 -0.20
CA LEU A 144 -6.77 0.30 0.20
C LEU A 144 -7.84 -0.76 -0.09
N PHE A 145 -7.84 -1.34 -1.30
CA PHE A 145 -8.75 -2.43 -1.67
C PHE A 145 -8.59 -3.69 -0.81
N LEU A 146 -7.39 -4.01 -0.35
CA LEU A 146 -7.17 -5.19 0.52
C LEU A 146 -7.66 -4.97 1.96
N LEU A 147 -7.88 -3.72 2.36
CA LEU A 147 -8.30 -3.35 3.72
C LEU A 147 -9.80 -3.03 3.81
N THR A 148 -10.51 -2.99 2.68
CA THR A 148 -11.96 -2.71 2.55
C THR A 148 -12.68 -3.89 1.96
#